data_AF-A0A147BCM4-F1
#
_entry.id   AF-A0A147BCM4-F1
#
_cell.length_a   1.000
_cell.length_b   1.000
_cell.length_c   1.000
_cell.angle_alpha   90.00
_cell.angle_beta   90.00
_cell.angle_gamma   90.00
#
_symmetry.space_group_name_H-M   'P 1'
#
loop_
_entity.id
_entity.type
_entity.pdbx_description
1 polymer ?
#
loop_
_entity_poly.entity_id
_entity_poly.type
_entity_poly.pdbx_seq_one_letter_code
_entity_poly.pdbx_strand_id
1 'polypeptide(L)'
;IAIIHDCGVSIHLFSSNDSKHQGRSFSSLTGTDVDVLLEKLPGRLRDVLHHDTAEDVVLLWNILREVLNVYKNDTSGSDVSARTKLFLDVFVWLGANRKGYGRDRVTPYIHIFCAHSAQKHVQLHCLGHYSSQGLEKKNDTLKKLHHTKTNKWDAAWDVLKIVKRGELQTQRPPVRNYTKRSREYWSLGGIQESRKKRPRRSVVPRNGNPSGTLNLDSIRPGEIRTELAHRGINTST
;
A
#
# COMPACT_ATOMS: atom_id res chain seq x y z
N ILE A 1 4.83 1.07 -27.14
CA ILE A 1 4.77 0.04 -26.06
C ILE A 1 6.13 -0.63 -25.86
N ALA A 2 6.80 -1.13 -26.91
CA ALA A 2 8.15 -1.72 -26.80
C ALA A 2 9.17 -0.84 -26.03
N ILE A 3 9.29 0.44 -26.39
CA ILE A 3 10.21 1.38 -25.70
C ILE A 3 9.90 1.51 -24.19
N ILE A 4 8.61 1.46 -23.82
CA ILE A 4 8.19 1.55 -22.41
C ILE A 4 8.65 0.29 -21.66
N HIS A 5 8.55 -0.89 -22.27
CA HIS A 5 9.09 -2.12 -21.73
C HIS A 5 10.62 -2.07 -21.62
N ASP A 6 11.32 -1.45 -22.57
CA ASP A 6 12.77 -1.26 -22.53
C ASP A 6 13.23 -0.33 -21.40
N CYS A 7 12.34 0.54 -20.89
CA CYS A 7 12.58 1.30 -19.67
C CYS A 7 12.49 0.44 -18.40
N GLY A 8 12.02 -0.81 -18.51
CA GLY A 8 11.76 -1.74 -17.41
C GLY A 8 10.34 -1.62 -16.83
N VAL A 9 9.40 -1.02 -17.57
CA VAL A 9 8.02 -0.80 -17.11
C VAL A 9 7.05 -1.63 -17.93
N SER A 10 6.23 -2.46 -17.26
CA SER A 10 5.13 -3.16 -17.92
C SER A 10 3.86 -2.33 -17.87
N ILE A 11 3.30 -2.01 -19.03
CA ILE A 11 2.04 -1.28 -19.14
C ILE A 11 0.96 -2.15 -19.77
N HIS A 12 -0.15 -2.30 -19.06
CA HIS A 12 -1.39 -2.88 -19.58
C HIS A 12 -2.42 -1.78 -19.73
N LEU A 13 -3.05 -1.72 -20.91
CA LEU A 13 -4.10 -0.76 -21.22
C LEU A 13 -5.44 -1.48 -21.20
N PHE A 14 -6.37 -0.97 -20.40
CA PHE A 14 -7.74 -1.50 -20.29
C PHE A 14 -8.70 -0.47 -20.87
N SER A 15 -9.38 -0.83 -21.96
CA SER A 15 -10.48 -0.02 -22.50
C SER A 15 -11.78 -0.38 -21.81
N SER A 16 -12.54 0.61 -21.37
CA SER A 16 -13.91 0.36 -20.89
C SER A 16 -14.84 0.11 -22.08
N ASN A 17 -15.56 -1.01 -22.03
CA ASN A 17 -16.60 -1.36 -23.00
C ASN A 17 -18.00 -0.85 -22.59
N ASP A 18 -18.11 -0.13 -21.47
CA ASP A 18 -19.39 0.41 -21.00
C ASP A 18 -19.78 1.67 -21.78
N SER A 19 -21.06 1.80 -22.12
CA SER A 19 -21.60 2.96 -22.86
C SER A 19 -21.38 4.31 -22.14
N LYS A 20 -21.31 4.33 -20.81
CA LYS A 20 -21.01 5.53 -20.00
C LYS A 20 -19.53 5.91 -19.95
N HIS A 21 -18.64 4.98 -20.28
CA HIS A 21 -17.18 5.15 -20.17
C HIS A 21 -16.46 4.82 -21.48
N GLN A 22 -17.22 4.72 -22.57
CA GLN A 22 -16.75 4.39 -23.89
C GLN A 22 -15.66 5.40 -24.31
N GLY A 23 -14.49 4.89 -24.68
CA GLY A 23 -13.32 5.69 -25.02
C GLY A 23 -12.39 6.05 -23.86
N ARG A 24 -12.68 5.63 -22.62
CA ARG A 24 -11.72 5.72 -21.50
C ARG A 24 -10.79 4.52 -21.50
N SER A 25 -9.49 4.80 -21.48
CA SER A 25 -8.44 3.80 -21.31
C SER A 25 -7.77 4.00 -19.96
N PHE A 26 -7.69 2.93 -19.18
CA PHE A 26 -6.96 2.88 -17.92
C PHE A 26 -5.61 2.21 -18.14
N SER A 27 -4.57 2.71 -17.49
CA SER A 27 -3.26 2.06 -17.49
C SER A 27 -3.00 1.37 -16.16
N SER A 28 -2.19 0.31 -16.18
CA SER A 28 -1.70 -0.37 -14.97
C SER A 28 -0.54 0.36 -14.28
N LEU A 29 -0.24 1.62 -14.66
CA LEU A 29 0.94 2.31 -14.17
C LEU A 29 0.81 2.64 -12.67
N THR A 30 1.83 2.25 -11.91
CA THR A 30 1.99 2.65 -10.50
C THR A 30 2.79 3.94 -10.39
N GLY A 31 2.82 4.54 -9.20
CA GLY A 31 3.67 5.72 -8.95
C GLY A 31 5.15 5.47 -9.23
N THR A 32 5.65 4.27 -8.90
CA THR A 32 7.04 3.88 -9.19
C THR A 32 7.29 3.73 -10.69
N ASP A 33 6.33 3.18 -11.44
CA ASP A 33 6.44 3.09 -12.90
C ASP A 33 6.51 4.48 -13.54
N VAL A 34 5.69 5.42 -13.06
CA VAL A 34 5.71 6.81 -13.53
C VAL A 34 7.07 7.47 -13.25
N ASP A 35 7.64 7.29 -12.06
CA ASP A 35 8.97 7.81 -11.72
C ASP A 35 10.05 7.27 -12.69
N VAL A 36 10.02 5.96 -13.00
CA VAL A 36 10.94 5.32 -13.95
C VAL A 36 10.76 5.87 -15.38
N LEU A 37 9.52 6.07 -15.81
CA LEU A 37 9.23 6.60 -17.15
C LEU A 37 9.68 8.05 -17.29
N LEU A 38 9.38 8.91 -16.31
CA LEU A 38 9.82 10.31 -16.32
C LEU A 38 11.34 10.42 -16.44
N GLU A 39 12.08 9.49 -15.83
CA GLU A 39 13.54 9.48 -15.89
C GLU A 39 14.10 8.92 -17.19
N LYS A 40 13.64 7.76 -17.65
CA LYS A 40 14.32 6.98 -18.70
C LYS A 40 13.71 7.15 -20.09
N LEU A 41 12.42 7.45 -20.18
CA LEU A 41 11.72 7.50 -21.46
C LEU A 41 12.23 8.62 -22.37
N PRO A 42 12.51 9.85 -21.90
CA PRO A 42 12.87 10.97 -22.79
C PRO A 42 14.10 10.68 -23.66
N GLY A 43 15.14 10.07 -23.09
CA GLY A 43 16.34 9.70 -23.83
C GLY A 43 16.11 8.64 -24.91
N ARG A 44 15.02 7.86 -24.83
CA ARG A 44 14.67 6.79 -25.78
C ARG A 44 13.61 7.19 -26.78
N LEU A 45 12.97 8.35 -26.61
CA LEU A 45 11.93 8.83 -27.51
C LEU A 45 12.51 9.34 -28.84
N ARG A 46 13.74 9.83 -28.84
CA ARG A 46 14.37 10.45 -30.03
C ARG A 46 14.39 9.53 -31.25
N ASP A 47 14.59 8.23 -31.04
CA ASP A 47 14.72 7.25 -32.12
C ASP A 47 13.37 6.84 -32.74
N VAL A 48 12.25 7.20 -32.10
CA VAL A 48 10.90 6.78 -32.53
C VAL A 48 9.99 7.97 -32.85
N LEU A 49 10.35 9.16 -32.39
CA LEU A 49 9.65 10.38 -32.76
C LEU A 49 10.14 10.92 -34.11
N HIS A 50 9.29 11.72 -34.74
CA HIS A 50 9.66 12.43 -35.95
C HIS A 50 10.75 13.47 -35.65
N HIS A 51 11.80 13.51 -36.47
CA HIS A 51 12.99 14.34 -36.24
C HIS A 51 12.70 15.85 -36.08
N ASP A 52 11.66 16.36 -36.72
CA ASP A 52 11.24 17.76 -36.68
C ASP A 52 10.60 18.21 -35.35
N THR A 53 10.16 17.26 -34.52
CA THR A 53 9.35 17.51 -33.31
C THR A 53 9.83 16.69 -32.11
N ALA A 54 10.84 15.83 -32.31
CA ALA A 54 11.40 14.96 -31.29
C ALA A 54 11.93 15.76 -30.08
N GLU A 55 12.68 16.82 -30.33
CA GLU A 55 13.26 17.64 -29.27
C GLU A 55 12.20 18.38 -28.44
N ASP A 56 11.12 18.85 -29.06
CA ASP A 56 10.01 19.51 -28.36
C ASP A 56 9.26 18.53 -27.45
N VAL A 57 9.02 17.30 -27.90
CA VAL A 57 8.40 16.27 -27.08
C VAL A 57 9.32 15.88 -25.93
N VAL A 58 10.62 15.70 -26.18
CA VAL A 58 11.61 15.43 -25.13
C VAL A 58 11.66 16.57 -24.10
N LEU A 59 11.59 17.83 -24.57
CA LEU A 59 11.53 19.01 -23.72
C LEU A 59 10.29 18.98 -22.81
N LEU A 60 9.11 18.63 -23.34
CA LEU A 60 7.89 18.49 -22.52
C LEU A 60 8.07 17.50 -21.37
N TRP A 61 8.64 16.32 -21.65
CA TRP A 61 8.88 15.31 -20.62
C TRP A 61 9.88 15.79 -19.56
N ASN A 62 10.95 16.47 -19.98
CA ASN A 62 11.95 17.01 -19.07
C ASN A 62 11.37 18.09 -18.16
N ILE A 63 10.57 19.02 -18.72
CA ILE A 63 9.88 20.04 -17.93
C ILE A 63 8.92 19.37 -16.93
N LEU A 64 8.15 18.37 -17.39
CA LEU A 64 7.23 17.65 -16.51
C LEU A 64 7.96 17.00 -15.33
N ARG A 65 9.08 16.31 -15.59
CA ARG A 65 9.92 15.71 -14.53
C ARG A 65 10.46 16.76 -13.56
N GLU A 66 11.05 17.84 -14.08
CA GLU A 66 11.64 18.93 -13.30
C GLU A 66 10.61 19.55 -12.35
N VAL A 67 9.47 19.96 -12.90
CA VAL A 67 8.41 20.66 -12.15
C VAL A 67 7.76 19.73 -11.13
N LEU A 68 7.46 18.47 -11.48
CA LEU A 68 6.90 17.51 -10.52
C LEU A 68 7.86 17.23 -9.36
N ASN A 69 9.17 17.19 -9.62
CA ASN A 69 10.18 17.02 -8.59
C ASN A 69 10.21 18.23 -7.63
N VAL A 70 10.10 19.46 -8.15
CA VAL A 70 9.95 20.67 -7.33
C VAL A 70 8.70 20.55 -6.46
N TYR A 71 7.53 20.27 -7.04
CA TYR A 71 6.30 20.14 -6.26
C TYR A 71 6.37 19.07 -5.17
N LYS A 72 7.09 17.98 -5.41
CA LYS A 72 7.22 16.86 -4.46
C LYS A 72 8.18 17.16 -3.31
N ASN A 73 9.31 17.78 -3.61
CA ASN A 73 10.47 17.78 -2.70
C ASN A 73 10.94 19.18 -2.27
N ASP A 74 10.66 20.22 -3.05
CA ASP A 74 11.07 21.57 -2.71
C ASP A 74 10.19 22.12 -1.58
N THR A 75 10.84 22.61 -0.52
CA THR A 75 10.19 23.27 0.62
C THR A 75 10.50 24.76 0.70
N SER A 76 11.25 25.30 -0.26
CA SER A 76 11.57 26.72 -0.33
C SER A 76 10.46 27.55 -0.98
N GLY A 77 9.55 26.90 -1.73
CA GLY A 77 8.51 27.59 -2.50
C GLY A 77 9.04 28.19 -3.80
N SER A 78 9.95 27.50 -4.49
CA SER A 78 10.53 27.94 -5.76
C SER A 78 9.45 28.16 -6.82
N ASP A 79 9.48 29.32 -7.47
CA ASP A 79 8.52 29.63 -8.53
C ASP A 79 8.91 28.95 -9.86
N VAL A 80 8.04 28.07 -10.33
CA VAL A 80 8.18 27.32 -11.60
C VAL A 80 7.13 27.75 -12.64
N SER A 81 6.51 28.91 -12.47
CA SER A 81 5.49 29.45 -13.38
C SER A 81 6.01 29.62 -14.81
N ALA A 82 7.27 30.05 -14.97
CA ALA A 82 7.88 30.18 -16.30
C ALA A 82 8.04 28.81 -17.01
N ARG A 83 8.44 27.78 -16.27
CA ARG A 83 8.60 26.41 -16.80
C ARG A 83 7.26 25.79 -17.19
N THR A 84 6.26 25.93 -16.33
CA THR A 84 4.90 25.41 -16.58
C THR A 84 4.20 26.12 -17.74
N LYS A 85 4.45 27.43 -17.91
CA LYS A 85 4.00 28.17 -19.10
C LYS A 85 4.68 27.67 -20.37
N LEU A 86 6.01 27.51 -20.34
CA LEU A 86 6.76 26.96 -21.48
C LEU A 86 6.25 25.56 -21.88
N PHE A 87 5.92 24.70 -20.91
CA PHE A 87 5.28 23.41 -21.18
C PHE A 87 3.99 23.58 -21.99
N LEU A 88 3.10 24.48 -21.57
CA LEU A 88 1.84 24.71 -22.26
C LEU A 88 2.04 25.26 -23.67
N ASP A 89 2.96 26.22 -23.83
CA ASP A 89 3.25 26.85 -25.12
C ASP A 89 3.78 25.81 -26.13
N VAL A 90 4.72 24.97 -25.71
CA VAL A 90 5.25 23.86 -26.54
C VAL A 90 4.16 22.82 -26.84
N PHE A 91 3.35 22.46 -25.84
CA PHE A 91 2.24 21.51 -26.02
C PHE A 91 1.19 22.01 -27.03
N VAL A 92 0.88 23.31 -27.02
CA VAL A 92 -0.05 23.92 -27.96
C VAL A 92 0.57 24.01 -29.35
N TRP A 93 1.84 24.43 -29.45
CA TRP A 93 2.56 24.53 -30.72
C TRP A 93 2.64 23.18 -31.44
N LEU A 94 2.92 22.09 -30.69
CA LEU A 94 2.93 20.74 -31.24
C LEU A 94 1.58 20.33 -31.85
N GLY A 95 0.47 20.92 -31.43
CA GLY A 95 -0.87 20.62 -31.98
C GLY A 95 -1.02 20.95 -33.46
N ALA A 96 -0.24 21.90 -33.98
CA ALA A 96 -0.23 22.19 -35.42
C ALA A 96 0.50 21.11 -36.24
N ASN A 97 1.43 20.38 -35.61
CA ASN A 97 2.34 19.46 -36.28
C ASN A 97 2.04 17.98 -36.00
N ARG A 98 1.43 17.67 -34.84
CA ARG A 98 1.29 16.31 -34.32
C ARG A 98 -0.08 16.09 -33.68
N LYS A 99 -0.71 14.98 -34.06
CA LYS A 99 -1.97 14.53 -33.46
C LYS A 99 -1.74 14.18 -31.98
N GLY A 100 -2.67 14.58 -31.12
CA GLY A 100 -2.62 14.32 -29.68
C GLY A 100 -2.14 15.51 -28.84
N TYR A 101 -1.73 16.60 -29.50
CA TYR A 101 -1.35 17.88 -28.90
C TYR A 101 -2.35 18.97 -29.29
N GLY A 102 -2.19 20.18 -28.74
CA GLY A 102 -3.06 21.33 -29.05
C GLY A 102 -4.01 21.73 -27.92
N ARG A 103 -4.66 22.88 -28.08
CA ARG A 103 -5.56 23.46 -27.05
C ARG A 103 -6.77 22.58 -26.77
N ASP A 104 -7.31 21.90 -27.78
CA ASP A 104 -8.41 20.94 -27.66
C ASP A 104 -8.03 19.67 -26.88
N ARG A 105 -6.72 19.43 -26.68
CA ARG A 105 -6.17 18.27 -25.97
C ARG A 105 -5.65 18.59 -24.57
N VAL A 106 -5.83 19.83 -24.11
CA VAL A 106 -5.50 20.20 -22.73
C VAL A 106 -6.47 19.50 -21.79
N THR A 107 -5.96 18.51 -21.06
CA THR A 107 -6.73 17.80 -20.05
C THR A 107 -6.88 18.65 -18.78
N PRO A 108 -7.86 18.35 -17.89
CA PRO A 108 -7.97 19.02 -16.60
C PRO A 108 -6.68 19.00 -15.78
N TYR A 109 -5.91 17.91 -15.83
CA TYR A 109 -4.63 17.82 -15.13
C TYR A 109 -3.53 18.69 -15.74
N ILE A 110 -3.49 18.83 -17.07
CA ILE A 110 -2.58 19.80 -17.72
C ILE A 110 -2.98 21.22 -17.32
N HIS A 111 -4.27 21.54 -17.30
CA HIS A 111 -4.74 22.85 -16.86
C HIS A 111 -4.35 23.14 -15.40
N ILE A 112 -4.57 22.20 -14.48
CA ILE A 112 -4.16 22.33 -13.07
C ILE A 112 -2.64 22.56 -12.97
N PHE A 113 -1.85 21.72 -13.65
CA PHE A 113 -0.40 21.78 -13.66
C PHE A 113 0.13 23.14 -14.17
N CYS A 114 -0.42 23.64 -15.28
CA CYS A 114 0.07 24.87 -15.92
C CYS A 114 -0.49 26.16 -15.31
N ALA A 115 -1.74 26.18 -14.86
CA ALA A 115 -2.43 27.41 -14.46
C ALA A 115 -2.43 27.64 -12.95
N HIS A 116 -2.40 26.58 -12.14
CA HIS A 116 -2.68 26.69 -10.70
C HIS A 116 -1.54 26.18 -9.82
N SER A 117 -0.87 25.09 -10.21
CA SER A 117 0.09 24.40 -9.33
C SER A 117 1.29 25.26 -8.93
N ALA A 118 1.84 26.07 -9.83
CA ALA A 118 3.01 26.91 -9.52
C ALA A 118 2.70 27.94 -8.43
N GLN A 119 1.61 28.71 -8.59
CA GLN A 119 1.17 29.67 -7.58
C GLN A 119 0.89 28.99 -6.23
N LYS A 120 0.27 27.81 -6.24
CA LYS A 120 -0.01 27.06 -5.01
C LYS A 120 1.25 26.52 -4.34
N HIS A 121 2.26 26.12 -5.10
CA HIS A 121 3.56 25.72 -4.55
C HIS A 121 4.25 26.86 -3.83
N VAL A 122 4.29 28.05 -4.45
CA VAL A 122 4.84 29.26 -3.81
C VAL A 122 4.06 29.60 -2.53
N GLN A 123 2.72 29.56 -2.60
CA GLN A 123 1.86 29.87 -1.45
C GLN A 123 2.03 28.89 -0.27
N LEU A 124 2.20 27.60 -0.55
CA LEU A 124 2.23 26.54 0.46
C LEU A 124 3.65 26.09 0.81
N HIS A 125 4.67 26.66 0.16
CA HIS A 125 6.09 26.30 0.18
C HIS A 125 6.45 24.89 -0.30
N CYS A 126 5.54 23.92 -0.19
CA CYS A 126 5.69 22.55 -0.68
C CYS A 126 4.32 21.93 -0.96
N LEU A 127 4.03 21.59 -2.23
CA LEU A 127 2.81 20.86 -2.57
C LEU A 127 2.84 19.40 -2.10
N GLY A 128 4.02 18.77 -2.04
CA GLY A 128 4.20 17.38 -1.68
C GLY A 128 3.66 17.03 -0.29
N HIS A 129 3.74 17.97 0.67
CA HIS A 129 3.18 17.80 2.02
C HIS A 129 1.66 17.62 2.03
N TYR A 130 0.97 18.15 1.02
CA TYR A 130 -0.49 18.08 0.89
C TYR A 130 -0.94 16.96 -0.06
N SER A 131 -0.02 16.07 -0.46
CA SER A 131 -0.32 14.90 -1.26
C SER A 131 -1.14 13.86 -0.49
N SER A 132 -2.06 13.18 -1.19
CA SER A 132 -2.84 12.07 -0.65
C SER A 132 -2.05 10.76 -0.52
N GLN A 133 -0.78 10.71 -0.94
CA GLN A 133 0.03 9.48 -0.94
C GLN A 133 0.11 8.81 0.45
N GLY A 134 0.17 9.61 1.51
CA GLY A 134 0.18 9.10 2.89
C GLY A 134 -1.14 8.42 3.29
N LEU A 135 -2.27 8.88 2.74
CA LEU A 135 -3.57 8.25 2.96
C LEU A 135 -3.67 6.92 2.23
N GLU A 136 -3.17 6.82 1.00
CA GLU A 136 -3.18 5.55 0.25
C GLU A 136 -2.35 4.47 0.95
N LYS A 137 -1.17 4.82 1.47
CA LYS A 137 -0.35 3.88 2.25
C LYS A 137 -1.05 3.43 3.55
N LYS A 138 -1.81 4.32 4.19
CA LYS A 138 -2.65 3.96 5.33
C LYS A 138 -3.76 3.00 4.88
N ASN A 139 -4.42 3.24 3.75
CA ASN A 139 -5.44 2.35 3.21
C ASN A 139 -4.90 0.93 2.99
N ASP A 140 -3.71 0.78 2.42
CA ASP A 140 -3.07 -0.53 2.24
C ASP A 140 -2.80 -1.24 3.58
N THR A 141 -2.37 -0.47 4.58
CA THR A 141 -2.16 -0.99 5.93
C THR A 141 -3.47 -1.46 6.57
N LEU A 142 -4.54 -0.67 6.44
CA LEU A 142 -5.86 -1.00 6.97
C LEU A 142 -6.43 -2.26 6.30
N LYS A 143 -6.31 -2.38 4.97
CA LYS A 143 -6.70 -3.58 4.21
C LYS A 143 -5.94 -4.82 4.70
N LYS A 144 -4.61 -4.71 4.88
CA LYS A 144 -3.80 -5.82 5.40
C LYS A 144 -4.27 -6.26 6.79
N LEU A 145 -4.51 -5.31 7.70
CA LEU A 145 -5.00 -5.60 9.04
C LEU A 145 -6.37 -6.27 9.00
N HIS A 146 -7.28 -5.75 8.19
CA HIS A 146 -8.61 -6.31 7.99
C HIS A 146 -8.55 -7.79 7.61
N HIS A 147 -7.72 -8.15 6.63
CA HIS A 147 -7.62 -9.54 6.16
C HIS A 147 -6.86 -10.49 7.09
N THR A 148 -5.94 -10.00 7.92
CA THR A 148 -5.01 -10.87 8.68
C THR A 148 -5.24 -10.89 10.19
N LYS A 149 -5.82 -9.86 10.79
CA LYS A 149 -5.84 -9.66 12.25
C LYS A 149 -7.20 -9.35 12.85
N THR A 150 -8.25 -9.26 12.06
CA THR A 150 -9.61 -9.00 12.56
C THR A 150 -10.45 -10.27 12.59
N ASN A 151 -11.41 -10.33 13.51
CA ASN A 151 -12.40 -11.41 13.55
C ASN A 151 -13.60 -11.13 12.63
N LYS A 152 -13.57 -9.99 11.91
CA LYS A 152 -14.57 -9.53 10.93
C LYS A 152 -15.99 -9.35 11.48
N TRP A 153 -16.15 -9.29 12.80
CA TRP A 153 -17.46 -9.05 13.43
C TRP A 153 -17.83 -7.56 13.38
N ASP A 154 -16.86 -6.70 13.69
CA ASP A 154 -16.87 -5.26 13.36
C ASP A 154 -15.49 -4.89 12.81
N ALA A 155 -15.36 -5.04 11.49
CA ALA A 155 -14.10 -4.88 10.79
C ALA A 155 -13.46 -3.49 10.99
N ALA A 156 -14.27 -2.43 10.97
CA ALA A 156 -13.76 -1.07 11.10
C ALA A 156 -13.22 -0.84 12.52
N TRP A 157 -14.00 -1.21 13.53
CA TRP A 157 -13.64 -1.06 14.93
C TRP A 157 -12.43 -1.92 15.32
N ASP A 158 -12.35 -3.15 14.82
CA ASP A 158 -11.23 -4.06 15.06
C ASP A 158 -9.92 -3.47 14.50
N VAL A 159 -9.93 -2.99 13.26
CA VAL A 159 -8.74 -2.37 12.66
C VAL A 159 -8.32 -1.13 13.45
N LEU A 160 -9.26 -0.26 13.83
CA LEU A 160 -8.96 0.94 14.63
C LEU A 160 -8.32 0.59 15.98
N LYS A 161 -8.87 -0.41 16.69
CA LYS A 161 -8.30 -0.91 17.95
C LYS A 161 -6.89 -1.46 17.77
N ILE A 162 -6.64 -2.20 16.69
CA ILE A 162 -5.32 -2.79 16.41
C ILE A 162 -4.30 -1.69 16.13
N VAL A 163 -4.65 -0.69 15.31
CA VAL A 163 -3.79 0.47 15.05
C VAL A 163 -3.48 1.20 16.36
N LYS A 164 -4.50 1.48 17.18
CA LYS A 164 -4.30 2.18 18.46
C LYS A 164 -3.43 1.42 19.44
N ARG A 165 -3.58 0.10 19.52
CA ARG A 165 -2.70 -0.77 20.33
C ARG A 165 -1.25 -0.75 19.84
N GLY A 166 -1.04 -0.63 18.52
CA GLY A 166 0.30 -0.49 17.93
C GLY A 166 1.00 0.81 18.34
N GLU A 167 0.29 1.94 18.30
CA GLU A 167 0.82 3.24 18.77
C GLU A 167 1.26 3.21 20.24
N LEU A 168 0.48 2.53 21.09
CA LEU A 168 0.80 2.37 22.51
C LEU A 168 2.01 1.45 22.73
N GLN A 169 2.31 0.52 21.81
CA GLN A 169 3.50 -0.33 21.92
C GLN A 169 4.79 0.43 21.63
N THR A 170 4.78 1.40 20.70
CA THR A 170 5.93 2.26 20.42
C THR A 170 6.28 3.22 21.55
N GLN A 171 5.34 3.49 22.46
CA GLN A 171 5.54 4.33 23.65
C GLN A 171 5.87 3.52 24.92
N ARG A 172 6.07 2.19 24.80
CA ARG A 172 6.39 1.38 25.98
C ARG A 172 7.81 1.70 26.47
N PRO A 173 8.01 1.74 27.80
CA PRO A 173 9.35 1.78 28.36
C PRO A 173 10.22 0.67 27.78
N PRO A 174 11.55 0.87 27.67
CA PRO A 174 12.45 -0.20 27.28
C PRO A 174 12.22 -1.43 28.16
N VAL A 175 12.29 -2.61 27.55
CA VAL A 175 12.12 -3.89 28.24
C VAL A 175 13.02 -3.87 29.47
N ARG A 176 12.43 -4.02 30.67
CA ARG A 176 13.20 -4.05 31.93
C ARG A 176 14.29 -5.10 31.79
N ASN A 177 15.55 -4.67 31.98
CA ASN A 177 16.68 -5.59 32.06
C ASN A 177 16.43 -6.53 33.24
N TYR A 178 16.12 -7.79 32.95
CA TYR A 178 15.96 -8.82 33.96
C TYR A 178 17.22 -9.67 33.98
N THR A 179 17.87 -9.75 35.14
CA THR A 179 19.00 -10.65 35.34
C THR A 179 18.46 -12.04 35.66
N LYS A 180 18.70 -12.99 34.77
CA LYS A 180 18.37 -14.41 34.99
C LYS A 180 19.25 -14.97 36.10
N ARG A 181 18.71 -15.08 37.31
CA ARG A 181 19.47 -15.53 38.50
C ARG A 181 19.83 -17.02 38.49
N SER A 182 18.93 -17.89 38.03
CA SER A 182 19.17 -19.33 38.01
C SER A 182 19.83 -19.76 36.70
N ARG A 183 21.14 -19.99 36.73
CA ARG A 183 21.89 -20.56 35.60
C ARG A 183 21.39 -21.97 35.25
N GLU A 184 20.98 -22.73 36.25
CA GLU A 184 20.51 -24.10 36.08
C GLU A 184 19.18 -24.18 35.32
N TYR A 185 18.22 -23.35 35.71
CA TYR A 185 16.94 -23.25 35.04
C TYR A 185 17.07 -22.64 33.62
N TRP A 186 17.86 -21.57 33.47
CA TRP A 186 17.90 -20.80 32.22
C TRP A 186 18.94 -21.26 31.20
N SER A 187 20.09 -21.78 31.64
CA SER A 187 21.25 -22.07 30.78
C SER A 187 21.61 -23.55 30.74
N LEU A 188 21.43 -24.30 31.83
CA LEU A 188 21.74 -25.74 31.89
C LEU A 188 20.56 -26.66 31.51
N GLY A 189 19.55 -26.11 30.84
CA GLY A 189 18.45 -26.90 30.27
C GLY A 189 17.25 -27.15 31.18
N GLY A 190 17.22 -26.64 32.41
CA GLY A 190 16.08 -26.85 33.33
C GLY A 190 14.73 -26.37 32.79
N ILE A 191 14.71 -25.28 32.00
CA ILE A 191 13.50 -24.83 31.29
C ILE A 191 13.07 -25.79 30.18
N GLN A 192 14.02 -26.40 29.48
CA GLN A 192 13.73 -27.36 28.41
C GLN A 192 13.17 -28.65 29.00
N GLU A 193 13.76 -29.15 30.09
CA GLU A 193 13.24 -30.30 30.83
C GLU A 193 11.84 -30.04 31.39
N SER A 194 11.63 -28.88 32.02
CA SER A 194 10.32 -28.49 32.54
C SER A 194 9.26 -28.44 31.43
N ARG A 195 9.63 -27.98 30.23
CA ARG A 195 8.74 -27.97 29.06
C ARG A 195 8.50 -29.37 28.49
N LYS A 196 9.49 -30.25 28.50
CA LYS A 196 9.33 -31.66 28.11
C LYS A 196 8.37 -32.41 29.04
N LYS A 197 8.42 -32.12 30.35
CA LYS A 197 7.54 -32.70 31.37
C LYS A 197 6.10 -32.16 31.32
N ARG A 198 5.86 -31.04 30.63
CA ARG A 198 4.50 -30.51 30.49
C ARG A 198 3.71 -31.36 29.50
N PRO A 199 2.52 -31.85 29.89
CA PRO A 199 1.65 -32.56 28.96
C PRO A 199 1.31 -31.63 27.79
N ARG A 200 1.53 -32.13 26.57
CA ARG A 200 1.11 -31.43 25.35
C ARG A 200 -0.42 -31.41 25.35
N ARG A 201 -1.01 -30.21 25.41
CA ARG A 201 -2.47 -30.02 25.32
C ARG A 201 -3.10 -30.64 24.06
N SER A 202 -2.31 -30.91 23.03
CA SER A 202 -2.72 -31.53 21.77
C SER A 202 -2.58 -33.05 21.71
N VAL A 203 -2.01 -33.69 22.73
CA VAL A 203 -1.90 -35.15 22.80
C VAL A 203 -2.86 -35.63 23.88
N VAL A 204 -4.13 -35.74 23.51
CA VAL A 204 -5.03 -36.67 24.19
C VAL A 204 -4.42 -38.05 23.99
N PRO A 205 -4.11 -38.83 25.04
CA PRO A 205 -3.75 -40.24 24.84
C PRO A 205 -4.91 -40.89 24.10
N ARG A 206 -4.66 -41.48 22.94
CA ARG A 206 -5.64 -42.28 22.21
C ARG A 206 -5.80 -43.61 22.96
N ASN A 207 -6.24 -43.55 24.22
CA ASN A 207 -6.72 -44.71 24.95
C ASN A 207 -8.17 -44.88 24.52
N GLY A 208 -8.39 -45.86 23.63
CA GLY A 208 -9.68 -46.45 23.26
C GLY A 208 -10.84 -45.48 23.07
N ASN A 209 -11.26 -45.28 21.82
CA ASN A 209 -12.55 -44.64 21.52
C ASN A 209 -13.65 -45.16 22.48
N PRO A 210 -14.24 -44.33 23.35
CA PRO A 210 -15.58 -44.62 23.79
C PRO A 210 -16.46 -44.27 22.59
N SER A 211 -16.68 -45.26 21.72
CA SER A 211 -17.71 -45.18 20.68
C SER A 211 -19.03 -44.88 21.39
N GLY A 212 -19.47 -43.64 21.27
CA GLY A 212 -20.70 -43.15 21.88
C GLY A 212 -20.81 -41.66 21.65
N THR A 213 -21.38 -41.29 20.51
CA THR A 213 -21.83 -39.93 20.18
C THR A 213 -22.69 -39.42 21.33
N LEU A 214 -22.21 -38.42 22.06
CA LEU A 214 -23.01 -37.72 23.06
C LEU A 214 -24.07 -36.92 22.32
N ASN A 215 -25.35 -37.27 22.50
CA ASN A 215 -26.46 -36.48 22.02
C ASN A 215 -26.62 -35.26 22.94
N LEU A 216 -25.87 -34.21 22.63
CA LEU A 216 -25.79 -32.96 23.41
C LEU A 216 -27.15 -32.26 23.54
N ASP A 217 -28.06 -32.48 22.60
CA ASP A 217 -29.40 -31.88 22.60
C ASP A 217 -30.34 -32.51 23.65
N SER A 218 -29.96 -33.68 24.17
CA SER A 218 -30.76 -34.44 25.15
C SER A 218 -30.34 -34.20 26.60
N ILE A 219 -29.22 -33.51 26.84
CA ILE A 219 -28.59 -33.39 28.17
C ILE A 219 -28.85 -31.98 28.72
N ARG A 220 -29.35 -31.89 29.95
CA ARG A 220 -29.56 -30.58 30.60
C ARG A 220 -28.21 -29.91 30.90
N PRO A 221 -28.09 -28.58 30.77
CA PRO A 221 -26.81 -27.87 30.95
C PRO A 221 -26.07 -28.17 32.27
N GLY A 222 -26.80 -28.50 33.35
CA GLY A 222 -26.22 -28.85 34.65
C GLY A 222 -25.58 -30.25 34.73
N GLU A 223 -25.93 -31.16 33.81
CA GLU A 223 -25.51 -32.58 33.84
C GLU A 223 -24.29 -32.84 32.95
N ILE A 224 -23.97 -31.91 32.05
CA ILE A 224 -22.86 -32.01 31.09
C ILE A 224 -21.52 -32.16 31.80
N ARG A 225 -21.29 -31.43 32.91
CA ARG A 225 -20.03 -31.53 33.67
C ARG A 225 -19.85 -32.90 34.30
N THR A 226 -20.92 -33.48 34.82
CA THR A 226 -20.90 -34.78 35.48
C THR A 226 -20.63 -35.91 34.47
N GLU A 227 -21.25 -35.82 33.29
CA GLU A 227 -21.07 -36.78 32.20
C GLU A 227 -19.65 -36.71 31.60
N LEU A 228 -19.10 -35.50 31.44
CA LEU A 228 -17.72 -35.30 30.98
C LEU A 228 -16.70 -35.81 32.02
N ALA A 229 -16.97 -35.61 33.31
CA ALA A 229 -16.15 -36.14 34.39
C ALA A 229 -16.14 -37.68 34.42
N HIS A 230 -17.30 -38.33 34.22
CA HIS A 230 -17.40 -39.80 34.10
C HIS A 230 -16.58 -40.36 32.93
N ARG A 231 -16.43 -39.58 31.85
CA ARG A 231 -15.62 -39.94 30.68
C ARG A 231 -14.13 -39.57 30.83
N GLY A 232 -13.70 -39.17 32.03
CA GLY A 232 -12.31 -38.82 32.32
C GLY A 232 -11.86 -37.48 31.73
N ILE A 233 -12.81 -36.64 31.26
CA ILE A 233 -12.52 -35.32 30.72
C ILE A 233 -12.63 -34.31 31.87
N ASN A 234 -11.48 -33.84 32.35
CA ASN A 234 -11.43 -32.90 33.46
C ASN A 234 -11.76 -31.47 32.98
N THR A 235 -12.93 -30.94 33.34
CA THR A 235 -13.41 -29.61 32.90
C THR A 235 -13.10 -28.47 33.89
N SER A 236 -12.18 -28.69 34.84
CA SER A 236 -11.80 -27.68 35.82
C SER A 236 -10.95 -26.58 35.18
N THR A 237 -11.55 -25.41 34.94
CA THR A 237 -10.85 -24.11 34.88
C THR A 237 -10.93 -23.42 36.22
#